data_AF-A0A4V3D4J7-F1
#
_entry.id   AF-A0A4V3D4J7-F1
#
_cell.length_a   1.000
_cell.length_b   1.000
_cell.length_c   1.000
_cell.angle_alpha   90.00
_cell.angle_beta   90.00
_cell.angle_gamma   90.00
#
_symmetry.space_group_name_H-M   'P 1'
#
loop_
_entity.id
_entity.type
_entity.pdbx_description
1 polymer ?
#
loop_
_entity_poly.entity_id
_entity_poly.type
_entity_poly.pdbx_seq_one_letter_code
_entity_poly.pdbx_strand_id
1 'polypeptide(L)'
;MLSAGESVFVIYRNPHTQNVATIQEAQILQDPISHQPALFLYDHYYPLDMDYAMYSTYEEAEAAYEDYFYVDEYNASSLDGGHV
;
A
#
# COMPACT_ATOMS: atom_id res chain seq x y z
N MET A 1 -4.66 7.03 -16.17
CA MET A 1 -3.93 8.19 -15.64
C MET A 1 -4.71 8.65 -14.44
N LEU A 2 -4.15 8.47 -13.24
CA LEU A 2 -4.82 8.84 -11.99
C LEU A 2 -5.01 10.36 -11.95
N SER A 3 -6.23 10.82 -11.71
CA SER A 3 -6.58 12.24 -11.64
C SER A 3 -6.91 12.67 -10.21
N ALA A 4 -6.70 13.95 -9.88
CA ALA A 4 -7.12 14.48 -8.59
C ALA A 4 -8.65 14.32 -8.43
N GLY A 5 -9.08 13.78 -7.28
CA GLY A 5 -10.48 13.40 -7.01
C GLY A 5 -10.80 11.91 -7.22
N GLU A 6 -9.81 11.10 -7.59
CA GLU A 6 -9.96 9.65 -7.74
C GLU A 6 -9.69 8.93 -6.40
N SER A 7 -10.60 8.01 -6.04
CA SER A 7 -10.37 7.06 -4.96
C SER A 7 -9.40 6.00 -5.45
N VAL A 8 -8.37 5.72 -4.65
CA VAL A 8 -7.37 4.70 -4.90
C VAL A 8 -7.27 3.77 -3.70
N PHE A 9 -6.84 2.54 -3.94
CA PHE A 9 -6.57 1.56 -2.89
C PHE A 9 -5.07 1.47 -2.66
N VAL A 10 -4.67 1.58 -1.40
CA VAL A 10 -3.26 1.64 -1.00
C VAL A 10 -2.98 0.53 -0.02
N ILE A 11 -1.89 -0.21 -0.24
CA ILE A 11 -1.41 -1.21 0.72
C ILE A 11 -0.64 -0.46 1.81
N TYR A 12 -1.29 -0.26 2.96
CA TYR A 12 -0.69 0.40 4.11
C TYR A 12 -0.11 -0.63 5.09
N ARG A 13 1.22 -0.58 5.29
CA ARG A 13 1.91 -1.30 6.37
C ARG A 13 1.88 -0.46 7.63
N ASN A 14 1.18 -0.91 8.66
CA ASN A 14 1.13 -0.19 9.92
C ASN A 14 2.49 -0.29 10.63
N PRO A 15 3.24 0.82 10.83
CA PRO A 15 4.57 0.80 11.43
C PRO A 15 4.58 0.27 12.88
N HIS A 16 3.43 0.28 13.56
CA HIS A 16 3.28 -0.25 14.92
C HIS A 16 3.03 -1.77 14.96
N THR A 17 2.69 -2.38 13.83
CA THR A 17 2.47 -3.83 13.71
C THR A 17 3.20 -4.33 12.48
N GLN A 18 4.48 -4.72 12.67
CA GLN A 18 5.44 -5.00 11.60
C GLN A 18 4.99 -6.03 10.55
N ASN A 19 4.01 -6.88 10.87
CA ASN A 19 3.51 -7.93 9.97
C ASN A 19 2.07 -7.70 9.46
N VAL A 20 1.45 -6.56 9.76
CA VAL A 20 0.07 -6.30 9.30
C VAL A 20 0.09 -5.17 8.29
N ALA A 21 -0.07 -5.57 7.03
CA ALA A 21 -0.49 -4.67 5.99
C ALA A 21 -1.99 -4.79 5.78
N THR A 22 -2.61 -3.68 5.42
CA THR A 22 -4.04 -3.63 5.11
C THR A 22 -4.25 -2.81 3.85
N ILE A 23 -5.20 -3.21 3.03
CA ILE A 23 -5.66 -2.42 1.90
C ILE A 23 -6.60 -1.35 2.45
N GLN A 24 -6.29 -0.10 2.18
CA GLN A 24 -7.08 1.05 2.62
C GLN A 24 -7.48 1.90 1.42
N GLU A 25 -8.72 2.37 1.42
CA GLU A 25 -9.14 3.38 0.45
C GLU A 25 -8.57 4.74 0.85
N ALA A 26 -7.97 5.42 -0.11
CA ALA A 26 -7.40 6.75 0.02
C ALA A 26 -7.86 7.61 -1.17
N GLN A 27 -7.67 8.92 -1.05
CA GLN A 27 -8.06 9.85 -2.12
C GLN A 27 -6.88 10.70 -2.54
N ILE A 28 -6.76 10.98 -3.84
CA ILE A 28 -5.79 11.94 -4.34
C ILE A 28 -6.41 13.34 -4.23
N LEU A 29 -5.93 14.11 -3.26
CA LEU A 29 -6.37 15.48 -3.01
C LEU A 29 -5.23 16.47 -3.22
N GLN A 30 -5.56 17.74 -3.42
CA GLN A 30 -4.55 18.78 -3.43
C GLN A 30 -4.22 19.16 -1.98
N ASP A 31 -2.95 19.04 -1.61
CA ASP A 31 -2.46 19.46 -0.29
C ASP A 31 -2.61 20.99 -0.14
N PRO A 32 -3.31 21.48 0.89
CA PRO A 32 -3.50 22.93 1.09
C PRO A 32 -2.21 23.68 1.45
N ILE A 33 -1.16 22.97 1.89
CA ILE A 33 0.12 23.56 2.30
C ILE A 33 1.09 23.59 1.12
N SER A 34 1.34 22.44 0.49
CA SER A 34 2.30 22.34 -0.64
C SER A 34 1.69 22.71 -1.99
N HIS A 35 0.36 22.78 -2.09
CA HIS A 35 -0.41 22.96 -3.34
C HIS A 35 -0.14 21.87 -4.40
N GLN A 36 0.45 20.75 -4.00
CA GLN A 36 0.72 19.61 -4.87
C GLN A 36 -0.30 18.48 -4.64
N PRO A 37 -0.52 17.60 -5.64
CA PRO A 37 -1.35 16.42 -5.44
C PRO A 37 -0.67 15.48 -4.44
N ALA A 38 -1.43 15.07 -3.44
CA ALA A 38 -0.99 14.22 -2.35
C ALA A 38 -2.05 13.15 -2.05
N LEU A 39 -1.59 12.01 -1.56
CA LEU A 39 -2.44 10.95 -1.07
C LEU A 39 -2.99 11.35 0.30
N PHE A 40 -4.30 11.45 0.41
CA PHE A 40 -4.99 11.71 1.68
C PHE A 40 -5.44 10.39 2.30
N LEU A 41 -4.83 10.03 3.42
CA LEU A 41 -5.08 8.80 4.16
C LEU A 41 -4.97 9.07 5.67
N TYR A 42 -5.95 8.61 6.46
CA TYR A 42 -6.01 8.81 7.92
C TYR A 42 -5.80 10.26 8.37
N ASP A 43 -6.41 11.22 7.67
CA ASP A 43 -6.23 12.67 7.93
C ASP A 43 -4.80 13.21 7.74
N HIS A 44 -3.96 12.44 7.05
CA HIS A 44 -2.60 12.83 6.69
C HIS A 44 -2.45 12.94 5.17
N TYR A 45 -1.72 13.96 4.73
CA TYR A 45 -1.31 14.12 3.33
C TYR A 45 0.08 13.51 3.15
N TYR A 46 0.17 12.52 2.27
CA TYR A 46 1.41 11.88 1.88
C TYR A 46 1.81 12.31 0.47
N PRO A 47 3.02 12.82 0.26
CA PRO A 47 3.54 13.11 -1.08
C PRO A 47 3.44 11.90 -2.01
N LEU A 48 2.98 12.11 -3.25
CA LEU A 48 2.92 11.06 -4.28
C LEU A 48 4.30 10.67 -4.84
N ASP A 49 5.35 11.41 -4.51
CA ASP A 49 6.73 11.10 -4.89
C ASP A 49 7.28 9.87 -4.16
N MET A 50 6.60 9.40 -3.11
CA MET A 50 6.90 8.12 -2.49
C MET A 50 6.29 7.00 -3.33
N ASP A 51 7.07 5.95 -3.62
CA ASP A 51 6.67 4.74 -4.36
C ASP A 51 5.63 3.92 -3.55
N TYR A 52 4.45 4.50 -3.32
CA TYR A 52 3.33 3.82 -2.73
C TYR A 52 2.68 2.90 -3.75
N ALA A 53 2.41 1.68 -3.33
CA ALA A 53 1.60 0.73 -4.08
C ALA A 53 0.13 1.22 -4.07
N MET A 54 -0.25 1.95 -5.12
CA MET A 54 -1.58 2.52 -5.33
C MET A 54 -2.27 1.83 -6.50
N TYR A 55 -3.53 1.45 -6.30
CA TYR A 55 -4.32 0.67 -7.26
C TYR A 55 -5.66 1.34 -7.51
N SER A 56 -6.22 1.15 -8.72
CA SER A 56 -7.49 1.79 -9.08
C SER A 56 -8.69 1.02 -8.53
N THR A 57 -8.52 -0.27 -8.23
CA THR A 57 -9.56 -1.13 -7.67
C THR A 57 -9.04 -1.94 -6.49
N TYR A 58 -9.96 -2.37 -5.63
CA TYR A 58 -9.64 -3.22 -4.48
C TYR A 58 -9.08 -4.58 -4.93
N GLU A 59 -9.65 -5.19 -5.98
CA GLU A 59 -9.21 -6.50 -6.50
C GLU A 59 -7.77 -6.46 -7.01
N GLU A 60 -7.36 -5.36 -7.65
CA GLU A 60 -5.99 -5.17 -8.13
C GLU A 60 -5.02 -4.99 -6.94
N ALA A 61 -5.45 -4.27 -5.89
CA ALA A 61 -4.69 -4.16 -4.65
C ALA A 61 -4.60 -5.49 -3.90
N GLU A 62 -5.66 -6.29 -3.89
CA GLU A 62 -5.71 -7.60 -3.23
C GLU A 62 -4.81 -8.60 -3.93
N ALA A 63 -4.87 -8.69 -5.26
CA ALA A 63 -3.97 -9.53 -6.02
C ALA A 63 -2.49 -9.17 -5.78
N ALA A 64 -2.17 -7.88 -5.73
CA ALA A 64 -0.82 -7.44 -5.43
C ALA A 64 -0.42 -7.69 -3.97
N TYR A 65 -1.34 -7.51 -3.02
CA TYR A 65 -1.14 -7.86 -1.63
C TYR A 65 -0.80 -9.34 -1.48
N GLU A 66 -1.58 -10.22 -2.11
CA GLU A 66 -1.28 -11.65 -2.11
C GLU A 66 0.10 -11.93 -2.72
N ASP A 67 0.45 -11.34 -3.86
CA ASP A 67 1.78 -11.53 -4.47
C ASP A 67 2.92 -11.09 -3.54
N TYR A 68 2.81 -9.91 -2.92
CA TYR A 68 3.86 -9.38 -2.04
C TYR A 68 4.00 -10.15 -0.70
N PHE A 69 2.90 -10.63 -0.12
CA PHE A 69 2.93 -11.22 1.23
C PHE A 69 2.86 -12.75 1.23
N TYR A 70 2.27 -13.37 0.22
CA TYR A 70 2.22 -14.83 0.10
C TYR A 70 3.58 -15.42 -0.31
N VAL A 71 4.35 -14.70 -1.12
CA VAL A 71 5.73 -15.10 -1.51
C VAL A 71 6.68 -15.07 -0.32
N ASP A 72 6.45 -14.20 0.66
CA ASP A 72 7.25 -14.16 1.90
C ASP A 72 7.00 -15.41 2.78
N GLU A 73 5.74 -15.87 2.89
CA GLU A 73 5.39 -17.06 3.69
C GLU A 73 5.92 -18.38 3.09
N TYR A 74 5.96 -18.50 1.76
CA TYR A 74 6.52 -19.69 1.08
C TYR A 74 8.05 -19.76 1.13
N ASN A 75 8.74 -18.60 1.09
CA ASN A 75 10.19 -18.56 1.24
C ASN A 75 10.63 -18.71 2.71
N ALA A 76 9.88 -18.16 3.67
CA ALA A 76 10.15 -18.35 5.09
C ALA A 76 10.02 -19.82 5.52
N SER A 77 9.05 -20.56 4.97
CA SER A 77 8.88 -21.99 5.22
C SER A 77 9.87 -22.89 4.48
N SER A 78 10.53 -22.40 3.43
CA SER A 78 11.55 -23.16 2.68
C SER A 78 12.96 -23.06 3.28
N LEU A 79 13.20 -22.14 4.22
CA LEU A 79 14.51 -21.95 4.88
C LEU A 79 14.70 -22.80 6.15
N ASP A 80 13.67 -23.49 6.64
CA ASP A 80 13.74 -24.39 7.81
C ASP A 80 13.92 -25.88 7.44
N GLY A 81 14.16 -26.19 6.16
CA GLY A 81 14.34 -27.56 5.66
C GLY A 81 15.80 -28.07 5.66
N GLY A 82 16.69 -27.42 6.41
CA GLY A 82 18.14 -27.59 6.33
C GLY A 82 18.83 -28.21 7.54
N HIS A 83 18.22 -29.14 8.26
CA HIS A 83 18.96 -30.02 9.20
C HIS A 83 18.17 -31.28 9.59
N VAL A 84 18.44 -32.42 8.95
CA VAL A 84 19.16 -33.61 9.48
C VAL A 84 19.16 -34.74 8.46
#